data_AF-A0A9X1QPD0-F1
#
_entry.id   AF-A0A9X1QPD0-F1
#
_cell.length_a   1.000
_cell.length_b   1.000
_cell.length_c   1.000
_cell.angle_alpha   90.00
_cell.angle_beta   90.00
_cell.angle_gamma   90.00
#
_symmetry.space_group_name_H-M   'P 1'
#
loop_
_entity.id
_entity.type
_entity.pdbx_description
1 polymer ?
#
loop_
_entity_poly.entity_id
_entity_poly.type
_entity_poly.pdbx_seq_one_letter_code
_entity_poly.pdbx_strand_id
1 'polypeptide(L)'
;MAVFPPMFGPRAALADLKAFLRQRSREQVIAAALAVLVTIIILIIFFVDSKINTAAPPTVVFVENYPATRTDAEIKADQKKASEERRKAEEAKRKQFQELEKKFGIE
;
A
#
# COMPACT_ATOMS: atom_id res chain seq x y z
N MET A 1 -0.36 6.14 -57.72
CA MET A 1 0.30 6.82 -56.59
C MET A 1 -0.77 7.30 -55.63
N ALA A 2 -0.70 6.95 -54.35
CA ALA A 2 -1.58 7.54 -53.35
C ALA A 2 -1.18 9.02 -53.17
N VAL A 3 -2.11 9.92 -53.48
CA VAL A 3 -1.88 11.38 -53.50
C VAL A 3 -1.87 11.98 -52.08
N PHE A 4 -2.34 11.24 -51.08
CA PHE A 4 -2.43 11.68 -49.69
C PHE A 4 -1.77 10.70 -48.71
N PRO A 5 -1.16 11.19 -47.62
CA PRO A 5 -0.64 10.34 -46.56
C PRO A 5 -1.76 9.47 -45.95
N PRO A 6 -1.46 8.25 -45.50
CA PRO A 6 -2.47 7.35 -44.93
C PRO A 6 -3.11 7.96 -43.68
N MET A 7 -4.44 8.06 -43.69
CA MET A 7 -5.27 8.61 -42.59
C MET A 7 -5.41 7.65 -41.39
N PHE A 8 -4.93 6.42 -41.52
CA PHE A 8 -5.06 5.36 -40.52
C PHE A 8 -3.70 4.75 -40.18
N GLY A 9 -3.50 4.39 -38.91
CA GLY A 9 -2.29 3.74 -38.40
C GLY A 9 -1.60 4.50 -37.26
N PRO A 10 -0.65 3.85 -36.56
CA PRO A 10 -0.06 4.39 -35.33
C PRO A 10 0.71 5.69 -35.56
N ARG A 11 1.40 5.82 -36.70
CA ARG A 11 2.11 7.06 -37.07
C ARG A 11 1.16 8.21 -37.35
N ALA A 12 0.03 7.94 -38.00
CA ALA A 12 -1.00 8.94 -38.27
C ALA A 12 -1.65 9.41 -36.96
N ALA A 13 -1.97 8.50 -36.04
CA ALA A 13 -2.53 8.83 -34.73
C ALA A 13 -1.58 9.71 -33.88
N LEU A 14 -0.27 9.44 -33.90
CA LEU A 14 0.71 10.29 -33.19
C LEU A 14 0.85 11.67 -33.83
N ALA A 15 0.82 11.75 -35.17
CA ALA A 15 0.85 13.02 -35.88
C ALA A 15 -0.41 13.86 -35.58
N ASP A 16 -1.57 13.21 -35.53
CA ASP A 16 -2.85 13.83 -35.17
C ASP A 16 -2.85 14.33 -33.71
N LEU A 17 -2.43 13.48 -32.76
CA LEU A 17 -2.27 13.88 -31.35
C LEU A 17 -1.33 15.09 -31.21
N LYS A 18 -0.21 15.11 -31.94
CA LYS A 18 0.73 16.23 -31.93
C LYS A 18 0.09 17.50 -32.52
N ALA A 19 -0.68 17.39 -33.60
CA ALA A 19 -1.40 18.51 -34.19
C ALA A 19 -2.46 19.06 -33.24
N PHE A 20 -3.25 18.20 -32.61
CA PHE A 20 -4.24 18.54 -31.59
C PHE A 20 -3.60 19.23 -30.38
N LEU A 21 -2.47 18.70 -29.88
CA LEU A 21 -1.70 19.32 -28.79
C LEU A 21 -1.17 20.72 -29.16
N ARG A 22 -0.85 20.94 -30.44
CA ARG A 22 -0.31 22.22 -30.94
C ARG A 22 -1.38 23.28 -31.19
N GLN A 23 -2.62 22.89 -31.47
CA GLN A 23 -3.74 23.81 -31.72
C GLN A 23 -4.54 24.19 -30.45
N ARG A 24 -4.05 23.85 -29.25
CA ARG A 24 -4.78 24.09 -28.00
C ARG A 24 -4.84 25.56 -27.62
N SER A 25 -5.96 25.95 -27.03
CA SER A 25 -6.14 27.29 -26.46
C SER A 25 -5.44 27.42 -25.10
N ARG A 26 -5.24 28.66 -24.63
CA ARG A 26 -4.54 28.93 -23.37
C ARG A 26 -5.26 28.28 -22.18
N GLU A 27 -6.59 28.28 -22.21
CA GLU A 27 -7.45 27.73 -21.17
C GLU A 27 -7.28 26.22 -21.05
N GLN A 28 -7.13 25.51 -22.17
CA GLN A 28 -6.91 24.06 -22.19
C GLN A 28 -5.55 23.68 -21.59
N VAL A 29 -4.52 24.50 -21.81
CA VAL A 29 -3.20 24.29 -21.21
C VAL A 29 -3.26 24.52 -19.70
N ILE A 30 -3.94 25.58 -19.25
CA ILE A 30 -4.13 25.86 -17.83
C ILE A 30 -4.92 24.73 -17.16
N ALA A 31 -6.02 24.27 -17.76
CA ALA A 31 -6.80 23.16 -17.23
C ALA A 31 -5.97 21.86 -17.13
N ALA A 32 -5.16 21.54 -18.14
CA ALA A 32 -4.27 20.39 -18.11
C ALA A 32 -3.20 20.52 -17.02
N ALA A 33 -2.60 21.70 -16.86
CA ALA A 33 -1.62 21.96 -15.82
C ALA A 33 -2.23 21.82 -14.42
N LEU A 34 -3.45 22.32 -14.20
CA LEU A 34 -4.17 22.17 -12.93
C LEU A 34 -4.52 20.71 -12.64
N ALA A 35 -4.95 19.95 -13.64
CA ALA A 35 -5.22 18.53 -13.47
C ALA A 35 -3.96 17.78 -13.02
N VAL A 36 -2.83 17.99 -13.69
CA VAL A 36 -1.54 17.39 -13.32
C VAL A 36 -1.09 17.84 -11.93
N LEU A 37 -1.23 19.13 -11.61
CA LEU A 37 -0.88 19.69 -10.31
C LEU A 37 -1.64 19.01 -9.17
N VAL A 38 -2.97 18.91 -9.29
CA VAL A 38 -3.82 18.27 -8.27
C VAL A 38 -3.46 16.80 -8.10
N THR A 39 -3.23 16.08 -9.20
CA THR A 39 -2.78 14.67 -9.12
C THR A 39 -1.45 14.55 -8.39
N ILE A 40 -0.46 15.41 -8.70
CA ILE A 40 0.84 15.39 -8.01
C ILE A 40 0.68 15.70 -6.52
N ILE A 41 -0.15 16.67 -6.16
CA ILE A 41 -0.43 17.01 -4.74
C ILE A 41 -0.97 15.78 -4.00
N ILE A 42 -1.95 15.08 -4.59
CA ILE A 42 -2.52 13.87 -3.98
C ILE A 42 -1.44 12.80 -3.76
N LEU A 43 -0.59 12.55 -4.77
CA LEU A 43 0.50 11.58 -4.65
C LEU A 43 1.51 11.97 -3.55
N ILE A 44 1.85 13.27 -3.45
CA ILE A 44 2.75 13.77 -2.39
C ILE A 44 2.14 13.55 -1.01
N ILE A 45 0.84 13.85 -0.83
CA ILE A 45 0.14 13.65 0.43
C ILE A 45 0.27 12.18 0.86
N PHE A 46 -0.07 11.23 0.00
CA PHE A 46 0.06 9.80 0.32
C PHE A 46 1.50 9.38 0.61
N PHE A 47 2.47 9.90 -0.15
CA PHE A 47 3.88 9.55 0.03
C PHE A 47 4.44 10.05 1.37
N VAL A 48 4.09 11.28 1.77
CA VAL A 48 4.52 11.88 3.03
C VAL A 48 3.80 11.22 4.21
N ASP A 49 2.48 11.02 4.10
CA ASP A 49 1.67 10.40 5.15
C ASP A 49 2.12 8.97 5.47
N SER A 50 2.40 8.17 4.45
CA SER A 50 2.93 6.79 4.60
C SER A 50 4.28 6.74 5.33
N LYS A 51 5.06 7.82 5.32
CA LYS A 51 6.35 7.86 6.02
C LYS A 51 6.23 8.33 7.47
N ILE A 52 5.26 9.18 7.76
CA ILE A 52 5.13 9.81 9.07
C ILE A 52 4.27 8.97 10.01
N ASN A 53 3.18 8.37 9.52
CA ASN A 53 2.19 7.68 10.37
C ASN A 53 2.32 6.14 10.37
N THR A 54 3.23 5.57 9.59
CA THR A 54 3.39 4.10 9.47
C THR A 54 4.66 3.55 10.15
N ALA A 55 5.51 4.41 10.71
CA ALA A 55 6.64 3.94 11.51
C ALA A 55 6.10 3.32 12.82
N ALA A 56 6.32 2.02 13.02
CA ALA A 56 5.98 1.38 14.27
C ALA A 56 6.72 2.10 15.42
N PRO A 57 6.04 2.42 16.54
CA PRO A 57 6.72 3.04 17.67
C PRO A 57 7.88 2.15 18.12
N PRO A 58 8.98 2.74 18.63
CA PRO A 58 10.12 1.97 19.11
C PRO A 58 9.64 0.94 20.14
N THR A 59 9.79 -0.34 19.81
CA THR A 59 9.31 -1.43 20.65
C THR A 59 10.41 -1.76 21.66
N VAL A 60 10.18 -1.46 22.93
CA VAL A 60 11.08 -1.89 24.02
C VAL A 60 10.87 -3.38 24.22
N VAL A 61 11.83 -4.19 23.79
CA VAL A 61 11.81 -5.65 23.98
C VAL A 61 12.39 -5.96 25.36
N PHE A 62 11.53 -6.34 26.30
CA PHE A 62 11.96 -6.85 27.59
C PHE A 62 12.32 -8.33 27.45
N VAL A 63 13.53 -8.68 27.87
CA VAL A 63 14.00 -10.07 27.89
C VAL A 63 14.05 -10.52 29.34
N GLU A 64 13.44 -11.66 29.64
CA GLU A 64 13.51 -12.25 30.97
C GLU A 64 14.93 -12.78 31.24
N ASN A 65 15.49 -12.42 32.39
CA ASN A 65 16.78 -12.93 32.83
C ASN A 65 16.58 -14.21 33.63
N TYR A 66 17.05 -15.35 33.11
CA TYR A 66 16.91 -16.64 33.77
C TYR A 66 18.18 -17.03 34.54
N PRO A 67 18.04 -17.62 35.74
CA PRO A 67 19.18 -18.10 36.51
C PRO A 67 19.85 -19.29 35.82
N ALA A 68 21.18 -19.38 35.92
CA ALA A 68 21.96 -20.48 35.34
C ALA A 68 21.64 -21.86 35.95
N THR A 69 21.00 -21.89 37.11
CA THR A 69 20.61 -23.10 37.85
C THR A 69 19.24 -23.65 37.45
N ARG A 70 18.60 -23.08 36.42
CA ARG A 70 17.25 -23.46 36.00
C ARG A 70 17.22 -24.92 35.52
N THR A 71 16.17 -25.64 35.90
CA THR A 71 15.98 -27.05 35.56
C THR A 71 15.22 -27.24 34.25
N ASP A 72 15.47 -28.38 33.60
CA ASP A 72 14.82 -28.76 32.34
C ASP A 72 13.29 -28.88 32.46
N ALA A 73 12.80 -29.26 33.65
CA ALA A 73 11.38 -29.33 33.96
C ALA A 73 10.72 -27.94 33.96
N GLU A 74 11.39 -26.94 34.54
CA GLU A 74 10.92 -25.54 34.55
C GLU A 74 10.94 -24.94 33.14
N ILE A 75 11.91 -25.32 32.29
CA ILE A 75 11.97 -24.89 30.90
C ILE A 75 10.76 -25.42 30.12
N LYS A 76 10.46 -26.72 30.24
CA LYS A 76 9.33 -27.35 29.55
C LYS A 76 7.99 -26.80 30.02
N ALA A 77 7.84 -26.51 31.32
CA ALA A 77 6.63 -25.93 31.87
C ALA A 77 6.34 -24.54 31.28
N ASP A 78 7.36 -23.68 31.18
CA ASP A 78 7.19 -22.33 30.63
C ASP A 78 7.00 -22.33 29.12
N GLN A 79 7.68 -23.21 28.39
CA GLN A 79 7.44 -23.40 26.96
C GLN A 79 5.99 -23.81 26.69
N LYS A 80 5.42 -24.69 27.52
CA LYS A 80 4.02 -25.08 27.39
C LYS A 80 3.09 -23.89 27.60
N LYS A 81 3.29 -23.10 28.67
CA LYS A 81 2.50 -21.89 28.93
C LYS A 81 2.59 -20.89 27.77
N ALA A 82 3.80 -20.58 27.30
CA ALA A 82 4.02 -19.69 26.17
C ALA A 82 3.35 -20.20 24.88
N SER A 83 3.36 -21.52 24.63
CA SER A 83 2.69 -22.11 23.48
C SER A 83 1.16 -21.97 23.54
N GLU A 84 0.57 -22.12 24.72
CA GLU A 84 -0.87 -21.97 24.93
C GLU A 84 -1.30 -20.51 24.78
N GLU A 85 -0.52 -19.56 25.30
CA GLU A 85 -0.76 -18.12 25.13
C GLU A 85 -0.70 -17.70 23.67
N ARG A 86 0.32 -18.16 22.93
CA ARG A 86 0.43 -17.92 21.48
C ARG A 86 -0.79 -18.47 20.74
N ARG A 87 -1.23 -19.69 21.06
CA ARG A 87 -2.40 -20.29 20.42
C ARG A 87 -3.67 -19.48 20.69
N LYS A 88 -3.89 -19.03 21.93
CA LYS A 88 -5.02 -18.16 22.29
C LYS A 88 -4.99 -16.83 21.55
N ALA A 89 -3.81 -16.22 21.41
CA ALA A 89 -3.64 -14.98 20.66
C ALA A 89 -3.94 -15.16 19.16
N GLU A 90 -3.51 -16.26 18.57
CA GLU A 90 -3.81 -16.61 17.17
C GLU A 90 -5.30 -16.87 16.95
N GLU A 91 -5.95 -17.62 17.85
CA GLU A 91 -7.39 -17.86 17.80
C GLU A 91 -8.19 -16.55 17.94
N ALA A 92 -7.77 -15.65 18.83
CA ALA A 92 -8.38 -14.33 18.99
C ALA A 92 -8.24 -13.48 17.71
N LYS A 93 -7.05 -13.45 17.11
CA LYS A 93 -6.84 -12.75 15.83
C LYS A 93 -7.68 -13.35 14.71
N ARG A 94 -7.75 -14.68 14.60
CA ARG A 94 -8.61 -15.36 13.62
C ARG A 94 -10.07 -14.96 13.79
N LYS A 95 -10.58 -14.91 15.02
CA LYS A 95 -11.95 -14.46 15.30
C LYS A 95 -12.17 -13.00 14.90
N GLN A 96 -11.23 -12.11 15.21
CA GLN A 96 -11.31 -10.70 14.79
C GLN A 96 -11.36 -10.56 13.26
N PHE A 97 -10.54 -11.32 12.52
CA PHE A 97 -10.57 -11.32 11.06
C PHE A 97 -11.89 -11.87 10.52
N GLN A 98 -12.40 -12.98 11.08
CA GLN A 98 -13.71 -13.53 10.69
C GLN A 98 -14.86 -12.55 10.96
N GLU A 99 -14.82 -11.79 12.06
CA GLU A 99 -15.80 -10.74 12.34
C GLU A 99 -15.69 -9.58 11.35
N LEU A 100 -14.48 -9.19 10.96
CA LEU A 100 -14.25 -8.19 9.92
C LEU A 100 -14.77 -8.67 8.56
N GLU A 101 -14.44 -9.89 8.14
CA GLU A 101 -14.92 -10.52 6.90
C GLU A 101 -16.45 -10.50 6.82
N LYS A 102 -17.14 -10.91 7.90
CA LYS A 102 -18.60 -10.85 8.00
C LYS A 102 -19.16 -9.42 7.89
N LYS A 103 -18.49 -8.43 8.49
CA LYS A 103 -18.91 -7.01 8.41
C LYS A 103 -18.73 -6.44 7.01
N PHE A 104 -17.73 -6.90 6.26
CA PHE A 104 -17.46 -6.46 4.90
C PHE A 104 -18.15 -7.30 3.82
N GLY A 105 -18.90 -8.35 4.21
CA GLY A 105 -19.67 -9.19 3.29
C GLY A 105 -18.80 -10.03 2.35
N ILE A 106 -17.58 -10.34 2.78
CA ILE A 106 -16.66 -11.21 2.04
C ILE A 106 -16.85 -12.62 2.62
N GLU A 107 -17.59 -13.47 1.91
CA GLU A 107 -17.72 -14.92 2.19
C GLU A 107 -16.91 -15.74 1.20
#